data_AF-A0AAD8F0K4-F1
#
_entry.id   AF-A0AAD8F0K4-F1
#
_cell.length_a   1.000
_cell.length_b   1.000
_cell.length_c   1.000
_cell.angle_alpha   90.00
_cell.angle_beta   90.00
_cell.angle_gamma   90.00
#
_symmetry.space_group_name_H-M   'P 1'
#
loop_
_entity.id
_entity.type
_entity.pdbx_description
1 polymer ?
#
loop_
_entity_poly.entity_id
_entity_poly.type
_entity_poly.pdbx_seq_one_letter_code
_entity_poly.pdbx_strand_id
1 'polypeptide(L)' 'RNIAYKQKAKLSSVYSDPTTSYGADLAVDGNRNNSLYGKTCTHTKNETSPSWNLTLQSNYVIKRFILYNR' A
#
# COMPACT_ATOMS: atom_id res chain seq x y z
N ARG A 1 7.91 -1.57 -16.70
CA ARG A 1 8.19 -0.50 -15.71
C ARG A 1 7.07 -0.50 -14.66
N ASN A 2 7.40 -0.51 -13.37
CA ASN A 2 6.42 -0.28 -12.31
C ASN A 2 6.25 1.23 -12.13
N ILE A 3 5.08 1.78 -12.48
CA ILE A 3 4.78 3.21 -12.35
C ILE A 3 4.13 3.56 -11.00
N ALA A 4 3.77 2.56 -10.19
CA ALA A 4 3.20 2.75 -8.87
C ALA A 4 4.28 3.07 -7.81
N TYR A 5 5.53 2.67 -8.06
CA TYR A 5 6.65 2.86 -7.13
C TYR A 5 6.76 4.30 -6.64
N LYS A 6 6.75 4.47 -5.31
CA LYS A 6 6.81 5.76 -4.59
C LYS A 6 5.75 6.79 -4.97
N GLN A 7 4.68 6.36 -5.63
CA GLN A 7 3.53 7.24 -5.85
C GLN A 7 2.78 7.46 -4.55
N LYS A 8 1.97 8.53 -4.52
CA LYS A 8 1.20 8.86 -3.32
C LYS A 8 0.08 7.84 -3.13
N ALA A 9 0.06 7.21 -1.97
CA ALA A 9 -0.98 6.26 -1.60
C ALA A 9 -1.75 6.73 -0.35
N LYS A 10 -2.98 6.26 -0.18
CA LYS A 10 -3.82 6.55 0.99
C LYS A 10 -4.67 5.35 1.36
N LEU A 11 -4.70 5.01 2.65
CA LEU A 11 -5.68 4.09 3.23
C LEU A 11 -6.88 4.87 3.78
N SER A 12 -8.05 4.24 3.82
CA SER A 12 -9.24 4.75 4.53
C SER A 12 -8.94 4.99 6.01
N SER A 13 -8.26 4.04 6.65
CA SER A 13 -7.74 4.14 8.01
C SER A 13 -6.34 3.51 8.06
N VAL A 14 -5.50 3.96 8.98
CA VAL A 14 -4.17 3.37 9.19
C VAL A 14 -4.16 2.67 10.54
N TYR A 15 -3.82 1.38 10.54
CA TYR A 15 -3.48 0.66 11.75
C TYR A 15 -2.00 0.90 12.10
N SER A 16 -1.74 1.08 13.39
CA SER A 16 -0.39 1.25 13.93
C SER A 16 -0.29 0.45 15.22
N ASP A 17 0.85 -0.18 15.45
CA ASP A 17 1.25 -0.73 16.74
C ASP A 17 2.22 0.24 17.44
N PRO A 18 2.64 0.00 18.70
CA PRO A 18 3.52 0.92 19.43
C PRO A 18 4.86 1.22 18.76
N THR A 19 5.29 0.40 17.79
CA THR A 19 6.60 0.50 17.13
C THR A 19 6.50 0.82 15.65
N THR A 20 5.34 0.70 15.02
CA THR A 20 5.21 0.74 13.56
C THR A 20 3.85 1.23 13.11
N SER A 21 3.85 2.14 12.14
CA SER A 21 2.66 2.57 11.40
C SER A 21 2.62 1.85 10.06
N TYR A 22 1.53 1.15 9.77
CA TYR A 22 1.37 0.36 8.55
C TYR A 22 0.73 1.21 7.44
N GLY A 23 1.47 2.25 7.03
CA GLY A 23 1.04 3.27 6.08
C GLY A 23 0.75 2.73 4.68
N ALA A 24 0.02 3.52 3.88
CA ALA A 24 -0.39 3.16 2.53
C ALA A 24 0.77 3.06 1.53
N ASP A 25 1.84 3.81 1.79
CA ASP A 25 3.05 3.90 0.98
C ASP A 25 3.83 2.58 0.94
N LEU A 26 3.66 1.72 1.94
CA LEU A 26 4.28 0.39 1.99
C LEU A 26 3.87 -0.51 0.81
N ALA A 27 2.67 -0.35 0.24
CA ALA A 27 2.27 -1.11 -0.96
C ALA A 27 3.03 -0.70 -2.24
N VAL A 28 3.77 0.42 -2.20
CA VAL A 28 4.48 1.00 -3.34
C VAL A 28 5.95 1.33 -3.01
N ASP A 29 6.48 0.77 -1.93
CA ASP A 29 7.87 0.96 -1.48
C ASP A 29 8.89 0.11 -2.28
N GLY A 30 8.41 -0.82 -3.10
CA GLY A 30 9.22 -1.73 -3.91
C GLY A 30 9.61 -3.04 -3.22
N ASN A 31 9.25 -3.23 -1.96
CA ASN A 31 9.43 -4.47 -1.22
C ASN A 31 8.21 -5.39 -1.41
N ARG A 32 8.46 -6.68 -1.62
CA ARG A 32 7.42 -7.70 -1.87
C ARG A 32 7.31 -8.70 -0.73
N ASN A 33 7.97 -8.45 0.39
CA ASN A 33 7.81 -9.28 1.58
C ASN A 33 6.34 -9.24 2.00
N ASN A 34 5.73 -10.43 2.06
CA ASN A 34 4.33 -10.60 2.42
C ASN A 34 4.13 -10.77 3.93
N SER A 35 5.18 -10.96 4.72
CA SER A 35 5.05 -11.03 6.17
C SER A 35 4.78 -9.65 6.77
N LEU A 36 3.69 -9.51 7.52
CA LEU A 36 3.42 -8.27 8.28
C LEU A 36 4.56 -7.93 9.26
N TYR A 37 5.24 -8.94 9.81
CA TYR A 37 6.40 -8.75 10.67
C TYR A 37 7.62 -8.17 9.95
N GLY A 38 7.65 -8.24 8.61
CA GLY A 38 8.62 -7.54 7.76
C GLY A 38 8.40 -6.02 7.69
N LYS A 39 7.28 -5.51 8.24
CA LYS A 39 6.93 -4.08 8.31
C LYS A 39 6.85 -3.37 6.95
N THR A 40 6.57 -4.13 5.89
CA THR A 40 6.44 -3.60 4.51
C THR A 40 5.05 -3.85 3.92
N CYS A 41 4.08 -4.26 4.73
CA CYS A 41 2.69 -4.41 4.30
C CYS A 41 1.84 -3.26 4.83
N THR A 42 0.86 -2.80 4.05
CA THR A 42 -0.16 -1.84 4.50
C THR A 42 -1.16 -2.51 5.44
N HIS A 43 -1.77 -1.78 6.38
CA HIS A 43 -2.82 -2.32 7.24
C HIS A 43 -3.85 -1.25 7.60
N THR A 44 -5.12 -1.49 7.29
CA THR A 44 -6.23 -0.67 7.80
C THR A 44 -6.58 -1.04 9.23
N LYS A 45 -7.33 -0.18 9.92
CA LYS A 45 -8.06 -0.61 11.12
C LYS A 45 -9.20 -1.56 10.70
N ASN A 46 -9.82 -2.19 11.68
CA ASN A 46 -11.06 -2.94 11.44
C ASN A 46 -12.20 -1.94 11.15
N GLU A 47 -12.71 -1.96 9.92
CA GLU A 47 -13.77 -1.08 9.42
C GLU A 47 -14.59 -1.80 8.34
N THR A 48 -15.81 -1.33 8.07
CA THR A 48 -16.77 -2.02 7.19
C THR A 48 -16.36 -2.04 5.71
N SER A 49 -15.73 -0.96 5.23
CA SER A 49 -15.36 -0.78 3.82
C SER A 49 -13.94 -0.22 3.68
N PRO A 50 -12.90 -1.00 4.04
CA PRO A 50 -11.53 -0.55 3.96
C PRO A 50 -11.13 -0.32 2.51
N SER A 51 -10.34 0.72 2.25
CA SER A 51 -9.84 1.02 0.92
C SER A 51 -8.37 1.45 0.93
N TRP A 52 -7.68 1.12 -0.15
CA TRP A 52 -6.36 1.64 -0.49
C TRP A 52 -6.45 2.31 -1.85
N ASN A 53 -5.93 3.53 -1.95
CA ASN A 53 -6.01 4.36 -3.13
C ASN A 53 -4.60 4.83 -3.54
N LEU A 54 -4.33 4.82 -4.84
CA LEU A 54 -3.08 5.30 -5.44
C LEU A 54 -3.36 6.52 -6.32
N THR A 55 -2.63 7.59 -6.11
CA THR A 55 -2.64 8.77 -7.00
C THR A 55 -1.37 8.77 -7.84
N LEU A 56 -1.54 8.60 -9.15
CA LEU A 56 -0.46 8.77 -10.11
C LEU A 56 -0.28 10.25 -10.44
N GLN A 57 0.96 10.71 -10.57
CA GLN A 57 1.29 12.12 -10.89
C GLN A 57 0.90 12.54 -12.32
N SER A 58 0.55 11.58 -13.17
CA SER A 58 0.17 11.84 -14.56
C SER A 58 -0.78 10.76 -15.05
N ASN A 59 -1.38 10.97 -16.21
CA ASN A 59 -2.22 9.97 -16.85
C ASN A 59 -1.35 8.89 -17.50
N TYR A 60 -1.66 7.63 -17.23
CA TYR A 60 -0.97 6.48 -17.79
C TYR A 60 -1.96 5.47 -18.35
N VAL A 61 -1.62 4.87 -19.49
CA VAL A 61 -2.30 3.66 -19.97
C VAL A 61 -1.78 2.48 -19.15
N ILE A 62 -2.63 1.96 -18.25
CA ILE A 62 -2.27 0.83 -17.39
C ILE A 62 -2.49 -0.47 -18.14
N LYS A 63 -1.44 -1.29 -18.27
CA LYS A 63 -1.53 -2.60 -18.94
C LYS A 63 -1.74 -3.77 -17.98
N ARG A 64 -1.31 -3.64 -16.72
CA ARG A 64 -1.34 -4.74 -15.74
C ARG A 64 -1.31 -4.19 -14.32
N PHE A 65 -2.08 -4.82 -13.44
CA PHE A 65 -1.96 -4.70 -12.00
C PHE A 65 -1.35 -5.98 -11.44
N ILE A 66 -0.48 -5.86 -10.43
CA ILE A 66 0.09 -6.99 -9.69
C ILE A 66 -0.11 -6.69 -8.22
N LEU A 67 -0.83 -7.55 -7.52
CA LEU A 67 -1.08 -7.44 -6.08
C LEU A 67 -0.30 -8.55 -5.37
N TYR A 68 0.35 -8.20 -4.27
CA TYR A 68 1.01 -9.15 -3.38
C TYR A 68 0.19 -9.22 -2.09
N ASN A 69 -0.33 -10.40 -1.78
CA ASN A 69 -1.08 -10.63 -0.56
C ASN A 69 -0.13 -10.90 0.62
N ARG A 70 -0.58 -10.60 1.84
CA ARG A 70 0.03 -11.12 3.07
C ARG A 70 -0.04 -12.65 3.10
#